data_AF-A0A8C5S395-F1
#
_entry.id   AF-A0A8C5S395-F1
#
_cell.length_a   1.000
_cell.length_b   1.000
_cell.length_c   1.000
_cell.angle_alpha   90.00
_cell.angle_beta   90.00
_cell.angle_gamma   90.00
#
_symmetry.space_group_name_H-M   'P 1'
#
loop_
_entity.id
_entity.type
_entity.pdbx_description
1 polymer ?
#
loop_
_entity_poly.entity_id
_entity_poly.type
_entity_poly.pdbx_seq_one_letter_code
_entity_poly.pdbx_strand_id
1 'polypeptide(L)'
;SASGESRLHSMTADDCPISRNQTSQESWSGDASLGLGTLCIIYAAYATIISMGLLGNVILVKVFFKIKSMQTVPNIFITSLAFGDLLLLLTCVPVDAACYIVDTWLFGRIGCKLLSFIQRTSVGVSVFTLTVLSADRYKAIVKPLELHSDAIVKTCCKVACIWIVSMLFATPEAISSDLYTFHLLEKNTTLETCAPYPVSERVLQEAHSLVCFLIFYILPLAIISIYYFLIAKTLYKSTSSMPAEEQAHARKQIESRKRVAKTVLVLVGLFAFCWLPNHILYLYRSFTYHTSINTSAFHLVATIFSRALAFSNSCVNPFALYWLSKSFRQHFKKEISCCKAKMPIRRASLTQTQPPSRAMSVTGSEISVTLLTDYSITKEEESV
;
A
#
# COMPACT_ATOMS: atom_id res chain seq x y z
N SER A 1 41.43 50.99 59.85
CA SER A 1 41.97 51.74 58.71
C SER A 1 40.91 51.88 57.64
N ALA A 2 40.57 53.14 57.35
CA ALA A 2 39.97 53.76 56.15
C ALA A 2 38.87 52.99 55.37
N SER A 3 37.60 53.44 55.29
CA SER A 3 37.04 54.64 54.63
C SER A 3 37.34 54.70 53.11
N GLY A 4 36.41 54.94 52.19
CA GLY A 4 35.06 55.49 52.28
C GLY A 4 34.38 55.60 50.91
N GLU A 5 33.19 56.21 50.94
CA GLU A 5 32.17 56.35 49.90
C GLU A 5 32.47 57.34 48.75
N SER A 6 31.55 57.31 47.76
CA SER A 6 30.98 58.46 47.02
C SER A 6 31.62 58.90 45.70
N ARG A 7 30.88 58.80 44.58
CA ARG A 7 30.10 59.95 44.04
C ARG A 7 29.26 59.62 42.81
N LEU A 8 28.05 60.17 42.88
CA LEU A 8 27.01 60.36 41.86
C LEU A 8 27.38 61.56 40.96
N HIS A 9 27.01 61.54 39.67
CA HIS A 9 26.71 62.76 38.90
C HIS A 9 25.65 62.48 37.83
N SER A 10 24.66 63.38 37.79
CA SER A 10 23.46 63.36 36.96
C SER A 10 23.56 64.25 35.72
N MET A 11 22.85 63.84 34.65
CA MET A 11 22.05 64.61 33.68
C MET A 11 22.66 65.78 32.89
N THR A 12 22.52 65.71 31.55
CA THR A 12 21.88 66.75 30.70
C THR A 12 21.36 66.15 29.39
N ALA A 13 20.24 66.70 28.91
CA ALA A 13 19.48 66.34 27.72
C ALA A 13 19.97 67.05 26.44
N ASP A 14 19.38 66.63 25.32
CA ASP A 14 19.25 67.29 24.00
C ASP A 14 20.46 67.25 23.04
N ASP A 15 20.37 66.34 22.06
CA ASP A 15 20.31 66.73 20.64
C ASP A 15 20.00 65.52 19.74
N CYS A 16 18.91 65.61 18.97
CA CYS A 16 18.61 64.72 17.86
C CYS A 16 18.44 65.57 16.60
N PRO A 17 19.11 65.19 15.50
CA PRO A 17 18.50 65.37 14.19
C PRO A 17 18.34 64.03 13.47
N ILE A 18 17.14 63.88 12.92
CA ILE A 18 16.67 62.81 12.06
C ILE A 18 17.54 62.69 10.80
N SER A 19 18.04 61.50 10.49
CA SER A 19 18.11 61.04 9.10
C SER A 19 18.02 59.51 9.03
N ARG A 20 17.13 59.06 8.14
CA ARG A 20 16.79 57.67 7.84
C ARG A 20 18.03 56.86 7.45
N ASN A 21 18.13 55.65 8.00
CA ASN A 21 18.34 54.49 7.14
C ASN A 21 17.57 53.29 7.69
N GLN A 22 16.56 52.88 6.93
CA GLN A 22 15.91 51.58 7.06
C GLN A 22 16.93 50.52 6.66
N THR A 23 17.39 49.74 7.63
CA THR A 23 17.70 48.34 7.39
C THR A 23 16.92 47.55 8.41
N SER A 24 15.81 47.00 7.91
CA SER A 24 14.95 46.00 8.52
C SER A 24 15.78 44.93 9.24
N GLN A 25 15.88 45.08 10.55
CA GLN A 25 16.33 44.04 11.45
C GLN A 25 15.12 43.13 11.63
N GLU A 26 14.97 42.17 10.71
CA GLU A 26 14.05 41.04 10.87
C GLU A 26 14.40 40.35 12.18
N SER A 27 13.56 40.59 13.19
CA SER A 27 13.50 39.79 14.40
C SER A 27 13.08 38.39 13.98
N TRP A 28 14.07 37.51 13.79
CA TRP A 28 13.88 36.07 13.71
C TRP A 28 13.45 35.56 15.09
N SER A 29 12.21 35.85 15.46
CA SER A 29 11.48 35.14 16.51
C SER A 29 11.05 33.79 15.91
N GLY A 30 12.01 32.87 15.89
CA GLY A 30 11.82 31.50 15.46
C GLY A 30 11.03 30.71 16.50
N ASP A 31 9.72 30.96 16.58
CA ASP A 31 8.81 29.97 17.14
C ASP A 31 8.84 28.75 16.23
N ALA A 32 9.21 27.59 16.79
CA ALA A 32 9.14 26.28 16.15
C ALA A 32 7.67 25.84 15.93
N SER A 33 6.90 26.68 15.27
CA SER A 33 5.62 26.35 14.65
C SER A 33 5.94 25.88 13.23
N LEU A 34 5.43 24.71 12.86
CA LEU A 34 5.57 24.21 11.50
C LEU A 34 4.89 25.24 10.57
N GLY A 35 5.68 25.94 9.75
CA GLY A 35 5.17 27.04 8.93
C GLY A 35 3.95 26.61 8.14
N LEU A 36 2.94 27.49 8.03
CA LEU A 36 1.67 27.20 7.37
C LEU A 36 1.85 26.59 5.96
N GLY A 37 2.86 27.06 5.22
CA GLY A 37 3.22 26.49 3.91
C GLY A 37 3.65 25.01 3.98
N THR A 38 4.44 24.63 4.98
CA THR A 38 4.87 23.24 5.19
C THR A 38 3.69 22.34 5.54
N LEU A 39 2.78 22.80 6.41
CA LEU A 39 1.54 22.09 6.72
C LEU A 39 0.69 21.89 5.46
N CYS A 40 0.47 22.93 4.65
CA CYS A 40 -0.25 22.82 3.39
C CYS A 40 0.36 21.76 2.45
N ILE A 41 1.69 21.71 2.35
CA ILE A 41 2.40 20.70 1.53
C ILE A 41 2.16 19.29 2.06
N ILE A 42 2.26 19.09 3.38
CA ILE A 42 2.02 17.78 4.02
C ILE A 42 0.59 17.35 3.74
N TYR A 43 -0.41 18.19 4.03
CA TYR A 43 -1.81 17.84 3.82
C TYR A 43 -2.15 17.60 2.35
N ALA A 44 -1.58 18.37 1.43
CA ALA A 44 -1.72 18.12 0.00
C ALA A 44 -1.13 16.75 -0.39
N ALA A 45 0.07 16.40 0.12
CA ALA A 45 0.70 15.11 -0.13
C ALA A 45 -0.15 13.95 0.43
N TYR A 46 -0.61 14.02 1.67
CA TYR A 46 -1.46 12.98 2.26
C TYR A 46 -2.82 12.87 1.56
N ALA A 47 -3.45 14.00 1.19
CA ALA A 47 -4.70 14.00 0.45
C ALA A 47 -4.54 13.35 -0.94
N THR A 48 -3.41 13.59 -1.63
CA THR A 48 -3.13 12.94 -2.91
C THR A 48 -2.90 11.44 -2.74
N ILE A 49 -2.16 11.00 -1.72
CA ILE A 49 -1.96 9.57 -1.39
C ILE A 49 -3.31 8.89 -1.12
N ILE A 50 -4.14 9.46 -0.24
CA ILE A 50 -5.46 8.92 0.10
C ILE A 50 -6.33 8.85 -1.15
N SER A 51 -6.43 9.94 -1.92
CA SER A 51 -7.30 10.01 -3.10
C SER A 51 -6.88 9.01 -4.18
N MET A 52 -5.59 8.97 -4.51
CA MET A 52 -5.03 8.07 -5.54
C MET A 52 -5.12 6.61 -5.09
N GLY A 53 -4.75 6.34 -3.85
CA GLY A 53 -4.76 5.00 -3.27
C GLY A 53 -6.16 4.43 -3.16
N LEU A 54 -7.12 5.18 -2.62
CA LEU A 54 -8.52 4.73 -2.50
C LEU A 54 -9.13 4.50 -3.87
N LEU A 55 -9.02 5.46 -4.79
CA LEU A 55 -9.58 5.33 -6.14
C LEU A 55 -8.99 4.11 -6.86
N GLY A 56 -7.67 3.95 -6.85
CA GLY A 56 -6.99 2.85 -7.52
C GLY A 56 -7.37 1.49 -6.94
N ASN A 57 -7.31 1.33 -5.63
CA ASN A 57 -7.57 0.05 -4.96
C ASN A 57 -9.07 -0.33 -5.01
N VAL A 58 -9.99 0.63 -4.87
CA VAL A 58 -11.44 0.37 -5.03
C VAL A 58 -11.75 -0.09 -6.47
N ILE A 59 -11.19 0.57 -7.49
CA ILE A 59 -11.40 0.13 -8.89
C ILE A 59 -10.84 -1.27 -9.10
N LEU A 60 -9.65 -1.56 -8.56
CA LEU A 60 -9.01 -2.87 -8.66
C LEU A 60 -9.93 -3.97 -8.08
N VAL A 61 -10.41 -3.78 -6.86
CA VAL A 61 -11.34 -4.70 -6.18
C VAL A 61 -12.63 -4.85 -6.97
N LYS A 62 -13.22 -3.75 -7.45
CA LYS A 62 -14.46 -3.77 -8.24
C LYS A 62 -14.31 -4.54 -9.55
N VAL A 63 -13.21 -4.31 -10.29
CA VAL A 63 -12.93 -5.01 -11.56
C VAL A 63 -12.76 -6.51 -11.31
N PHE A 64 -12.08 -6.90 -10.24
CA PHE A 64 -11.89 -8.30 -9.88
C PHE A 64 -13.22 -9.03 -9.63
N PHE A 65 -14.12 -8.46 -8.84
CA PHE A 65 -15.41 -9.11 -8.55
C PHE A 65 -16.38 -9.10 -9.74
N LYS A 66 -16.34 -8.05 -10.57
CA LYS A 66 -17.26 -7.90 -11.71
C LYS A 66 -16.87 -8.76 -12.92
N ILE A 67 -15.59 -9.05 -13.10
CA ILE A 67 -15.08 -9.65 -14.34
C ILE A 67 -14.49 -11.03 -14.06
N LYS A 68 -15.26 -12.09 -14.37
CA LYS A 68 -14.85 -13.49 -14.14
C LYS A 68 -13.49 -13.83 -14.78
N SER A 69 -13.19 -13.31 -15.98
CA SER A 69 -11.90 -13.56 -16.65
C SER A 69 -10.70 -12.93 -15.93
N MET A 70 -10.92 -11.99 -15.00
CA MET A 70 -9.88 -11.39 -14.17
C MET A 70 -9.64 -12.17 -12.87
N GLN A 71 -10.42 -13.20 -12.55
CA GLN A 71 -10.30 -13.99 -11.32
C GLN A 71 -9.23 -15.08 -11.45
N THR A 72 -8.00 -14.64 -11.72
CA THR A 72 -6.83 -15.51 -11.85
C THR A 72 -6.02 -15.54 -10.56
N VAL A 73 -5.21 -16.58 -10.36
CA VAL A 73 -4.34 -16.75 -9.17
C VAL A 73 -3.52 -15.48 -8.84
N PRO A 74 -2.80 -14.84 -9.78
CA PRO A 74 -2.08 -13.61 -9.48
C PRO A 74 -3.01 -12.46 -9.06
N ASN A 75 -4.18 -12.34 -9.69
CA ASN A 75 -5.11 -11.25 -9.40
C ASN A 75 -5.81 -11.44 -8.04
N ILE A 76 -5.97 -12.67 -7.55
CA ILE A 76 -6.44 -12.93 -6.17
C ILE A 76 -5.44 -12.36 -5.16
N PHE A 77 -4.14 -12.60 -5.34
CA PHE A 77 -3.10 -12.03 -4.48
C PHE A 77 -3.09 -10.50 -4.54
N ILE A 78 -3.18 -9.90 -5.73
CA ILE A 78 -3.18 -8.44 -5.84
C ILE A 78 -4.47 -7.82 -5.25
N THR A 79 -5.61 -8.52 -5.35
CA THR A 79 -6.84 -8.08 -4.68
C THR A 79 -6.70 -8.16 -3.16
N SER A 80 -6.02 -9.18 -2.63
CA SER A 80 -5.68 -9.26 -1.21
C SER A 80 -4.81 -8.08 -0.76
N LEU A 81 -3.81 -7.68 -1.56
CA LEU A 81 -3.01 -6.48 -1.30
C LEU A 81 -3.89 -5.23 -1.22
N ALA A 82 -4.81 -5.07 -2.16
CA ALA A 82 -5.71 -3.93 -2.21
C ALA A 82 -6.59 -3.82 -0.95
N PHE A 83 -7.02 -4.93 -0.34
CA PHE A 83 -7.74 -4.89 0.93
C PHE A 83 -6.87 -4.37 2.08
N GLY A 84 -5.60 -4.78 2.17
CA GLY A 84 -4.66 -4.26 3.16
C GLY A 84 -4.38 -2.77 2.95
N ASP A 85 -4.16 -2.36 1.70
CA ASP A 85 -3.95 -0.96 1.32
C ASP A 85 -5.17 -0.08 1.64
N LEU A 86 -6.39 -0.54 1.35
CA LEU A 86 -7.62 0.17 1.69
C LEU A 86 -7.76 0.35 3.20
N LEU A 87 -7.46 -0.69 3.97
CA LEU A 87 -7.50 -0.61 5.43
C LEU A 87 -6.50 0.43 5.95
N LEU A 88 -5.27 0.44 5.42
CA LEU A 88 -4.22 1.41 5.78
C LEU A 88 -4.63 2.85 5.42
N LEU A 89 -5.14 3.07 4.21
CA LEU A 89 -5.53 4.39 3.69
C LEU A 89 -6.75 4.98 4.40
N LEU A 90 -7.67 4.14 4.89
CA LEU A 90 -8.86 4.59 5.62
C LEU A 90 -8.60 4.85 7.10
N THR A 91 -7.54 4.27 7.68
CA THR A 91 -7.29 4.31 9.13
C THR A 91 -5.96 4.99 9.47
N CYS A 92 -4.83 4.38 9.13
CA CYS A 92 -3.51 4.84 9.55
C CYS A 92 -3.12 6.17 8.89
N VAL A 93 -3.38 6.35 7.59
CA VAL A 93 -2.92 7.55 6.86
C VAL A 93 -3.61 8.85 7.34
N PRO A 94 -4.94 8.90 7.55
CA PRO A 94 -5.59 10.08 8.11
C PRO A 94 -5.16 10.39 9.55
N VAL A 95 -4.97 9.35 10.38
CA VAL A 95 -4.51 9.52 11.76
C VAL A 95 -3.08 10.07 11.80
N ASP A 96 -2.19 9.52 10.98
CA ASP A 96 -0.81 10.01 10.89
C ASP A 96 -0.74 11.46 10.40
N ALA A 97 -1.61 11.85 9.46
CA ALA A 97 -1.75 13.24 9.03
C ALA A 97 -2.18 14.16 10.19
N ALA A 98 -3.16 13.75 10.99
CA ALA A 98 -3.67 14.56 12.11
C ALA A 98 -2.61 14.85 13.18
N CYS A 99 -1.64 13.94 13.37
CA CYS A 99 -0.52 14.11 14.28
C CYS A 99 0.43 15.27 13.91
N TYR A 100 0.28 15.90 12.73
CA TYR A 100 1.06 17.10 12.37
C TYR A 100 0.40 18.42 12.77
N ILE A 101 -0.89 18.41 13.16
CA ILE A 101 -1.58 19.60 13.70
C ILE A 101 -1.59 19.57 15.22
N VAL A 102 -1.76 18.38 15.81
CA VAL A 102 -1.93 18.21 17.25
C VAL A 102 -0.70 17.53 17.81
N ASP A 103 -0.03 18.21 18.74
CA ASP A 103 1.19 17.70 19.36
C ASP A 103 0.92 16.44 20.20
N THR A 104 -0.30 16.27 20.72
CA THR A 104 -0.71 15.14 21.57
C THR A 104 -1.49 14.06 20.82
N TRP A 105 -1.40 12.81 21.31
CA TRP A 105 -2.13 11.69 20.74
C TRP A 105 -3.63 11.71 21.09
N LEU A 106 -4.49 11.90 20.09
CA LEU A 106 -5.94 12.04 20.27
C LEU A 106 -6.74 10.73 20.33
N PHE A 107 -6.18 9.62 19.86
CA PHE A 107 -6.94 8.38 19.62
C PHE A 107 -6.91 7.41 20.81
N GLY A 108 -6.39 7.86 21.95
CA GLY A 108 -6.24 7.09 23.19
C GLY A 108 -5.38 5.83 23.05
N ARG A 109 -5.30 5.06 24.14
CA ARG A 109 -4.48 3.84 24.21
C ARG A 109 -4.93 2.77 23.23
N ILE A 110 -6.24 2.58 23.07
CA ILE A 110 -6.82 1.60 22.14
C ILE A 110 -6.43 1.95 20.70
N GLY A 111 -6.55 3.22 20.30
CA GLY A 111 -6.14 3.67 18.97
C GLY A 111 -4.66 3.44 18.72
N CYS A 112 -3.80 3.70 19.71
CA CYS A 112 -2.35 3.46 19.61
C CYS A 112 -2.03 1.99 19.30
N LYS A 113 -2.65 1.06 20.04
CA LYS A 113 -2.46 -0.39 19.82
C LYS A 113 -3.05 -0.85 18.48
N LEU A 114 -4.27 -0.42 18.17
CA LEU A 114 -4.99 -0.86 16.97
C LEU A 114 -4.35 -0.33 15.68
N LEU A 115 -3.93 0.94 15.64
CA LEU A 115 -3.35 1.53 14.43
C LEU A 115 -1.95 0.98 14.15
N SER A 116 -1.12 0.76 15.18
CA SER A 116 0.16 0.07 15.04
C SER A 116 -0.02 -1.36 14.52
N PHE A 117 -1.03 -2.08 15.04
CA PHE A 117 -1.39 -3.42 14.57
C PHE A 117 -1.82 -3.43 13.10
N ILE A 118 -2.74 -2.53 12.71
CA ILE A 118 -3.23 -2.43 11.34
C ILE A 118 -2.07 -2.09 10.39
N GLN A 119 -1.25 -1.11 10.74
CA GLN A 119 -0.11 -0.70 9.93
C GLN A 119 0.84 -1.88 9.70
N ARG A 120 1.23 -2.58 10.77
CA ARG A 120 2.16 -3.71 10.67
C ARG A 120 1.56 -4.92 9.95
N THR A 121 0.27 -5.18 10.16
CA THR A 121 -0.45 -6.22 9.41
C THR A 121 -0.46 -5.90 7.91
N SER A 122 -0.71 -4.65 7.52
CA SER A 122 -0.68 -4.23 6.11
C SER A 122 0.70 -4.41 5.47
N VAL A 123 1.78 -4.09 6.20
CA VAL A 123 3.15 -4.36 5.75
C VAL A 123 3.38 -5.86 5.55
N GLY A 124 2.98 -6.66 6.54
CA GLY A 124 3.08 -8.12 6.48
C GLY A 124 2.35 -8.71 5.28
N VAL A 125 1.07 -8.35 5.11
CA VAL A 125 0.24 -8.83 4.00
C VAL A 125 0.90 -8.45 2.68
N SER A 126 1.46 -7.24 2.59
CA SER A 126 2.17 -6.78 1.40
C SER A 126 3.36 -7.65 1.06
N VAL A 127 4.32 -7.74 1.98
CA VAL A 127 5.60 -8.39 1.70
C VAL A 127 5.47 -9.90 1.58
N PHE A 128 4.65 -10.54 2.44
CA PHE A 128 4.45 -11.99 2.38
C PHE A 128 3.66 -12.41 1.14
N THR A 129 2.72 -11.58 0.67
CA THR A 129 2.06 -11.81 -0.62
C THR A 129 3.06 -11.73 -1.76
N LEU A 130 3.96 -10.74 -1.77
CA LEU A 130 5.01 -10.65 -2.78
C LEU A 130 5.95 -11.87 -2.74
N THR A 131 6.32 -12.34 -1.56
CA THR A 131 7.14 -13.57 -1.39
C THR A 131 6.45 -14.80 -1.97
N VAL A 132 5.18 -15.03 -1.63
CA VAL A 132 4.40 -16.17 -2.15
C VAL A 132 4.19 -16.03 -3.66
N LEU A 133 3.97 -14.82 -4.16
CA LEU A 133 3.82 -14.55 -5.58
C LEU A 133 5.13 -14.84 -6.33
N SER A 134 6.29 -14.48 -5.80
CA SER A 134 7.59 -14.86 -6.37
C SER A 134 7.82 -16.37 -6.38
N ALA A 135 7.46 -17.08 -5.31
CA ALA A 135 7.53 -18.54 -5.26
C ALA A 135 6.61 -19.20 -6.30
N ASP A 136 5.39 -18.67 -6.47
CA ASP A 136 4.43 -19.12 -7.47
C ASP A 136 4.94 -18.87 -8.90
N ARG A 137 5.57 -17.71 -9.15
CA ARG A 137 6.24 -17.43 -10.43
C ARG A 137 7.39 -18.39 -10.71
N TYR A 138 8.20 -18.70 -9.70
CA TYR A 138 9.26 -19.71 -9.83
C TYR A 138 8.67 -21.07 -10.20
N LYS A 139 7.66 -21.57 -9.45
CA LYS A 139 7.02 -22.86 -9.75
C LYS A 139 6.45 -22.88 -11.18
N ALA A 140 5.76 -21.81 -11.58
CA ALA A 140 5.20 -21.72 -12.92
C ALA A 140 6.28 -21.70 -14.01
N ILE A 141 7.44 -21.08 -13.81
CA ILE A 141 8.49 -21.03 -14.85
C ILE A 141 9.27 -22.35 -14.92
N VAL A 142 9.53 -22.98 -13.77
CA VAL A 142 10.36 -24.19 -13.70
C VAL A 142 9.58 -25.48 -13.97
N LYS A 143 8.31 -25.57 -13.55
CA LYS A 143 7.45 -26.75 -13.75
C LYS A 143 6.16 -26.35 -14.49
N PRO A 144 6.19 -26.27 -15.83
CA PRO A 144 5.09 -25.69 -16.59
C PRO A 144 3.81 -26.54 -16.69
N LEU A 145 3.81 -27.79 -16.25
CA LEU A 145 2.73 -28.78 -16.45
C LEU A 145 2.20 -29.35 -15.11
N GLU A 146 1.31 -28.62 -14.46
CA GLU A 146 0.39 -29.19 -13.47
C GLU A 146 -0.98 -28.53 -13.70
N LEU A 147 -1.86 -29.16 -14.47
CA LEU A 147 -3.28 -28.79 -14.46
C LEU A 147 -3.79 -29.08 -13.05
N HIS A 148 -4.21 -28.05 -12.33
CA HIS A 148 -4.82 -28.18 -11.03
C HIS A 148 -6.23 -27.61 -11.10
N SER A 149 -7.23 -28.50 -11.07
CA SER A 149 -8.65 -28.14 -10.88
C SER A 149 -8.86 -27.25 -9.65
N ASP A 150 -8.03 -27.41 -8.62
CA ASP A 150 -8.20 -26.76 -7.31
C ASP A 150 -7.32 -25.50 -7.13
N ALA A 151 -6.75 -24.95 -8.21
CA ALA A 151 -5.76 -23.87 -8.12
C ALA A 151 -6.29 -22.61 -7.41
N ILE A 152 -7.58 -22.29 -7.58
CA ILE A 152 -8.23 -21.13 -6.94
C ILE A 152 -8.39 -21.38 -5.44
N VAL A 153 -8.93 -22.53 -5.02
CA VAL A 153 -9.12 -22.87 -3.59
C VAL A 153 -7.79 -22.87 -2.85
N LYS A 154 -6.76 -23.50 -3.44
CA LYS A 154 -5.39 -23.48 -2.88
C LYS A 154 -4.84 -22.06 -2.75
N THR A 155 -5.16 -21.17 -3.69
CA THR A 155 -4.75 -19.76 -3.62
C THR A 155 -5.49 -18.99 -2.53
N CYS A 156 -6.80 -19.20 -2.39
CA CYS A 156 -7.57 -18.61 -1.28
C CYS A 156 -7.04 -19.06 0.08
N CYS A 157 -6.68 -20.34 0.23
CA CYS A 157 -6.02 -20.84 1.44
C CYS A 157 -4.68 -20.14 1.69
N LYS A 158 -3.83 -19.98 0.66
CA LYS A 158 -2.56 -19.23 0.79
C LYS A 158 -2.80 -17.78 1.26
N VAL A 159 -3.80 -17.10 0.69
CA VAL A 159 -4.17 -15.73 1.10
C VAL A 159 -4.61 -15.71 2.56
N ALA A 160 -5.50 -16.60 2.98
CA ALA A 160 -5.93 -16.70 4.37
C ALA A 160 -4.73 -16.95 5.31
N CYS A 161 -3.82 -17.85 4.95
CA CYS A 161 -2.59 -18.10 5.70
C CYS A 161 -1.71 -16.85 5.77
N ILE A 162 -1.55 -16.09 4.68
CA ILE A 162 -0.79 -14.83 4.68
C ILE A 162 -1.38 -13.87 5.71
N TRP A 163 -2.69 -13.65 5.70
CA TRP A 163 -3.34 -12.75 6.66
C TRP A 163 -3.13 -13.20 8.11
N ILE A 164 -3.34 -14.49 8.39
CA ILE A 164 -3.14 -15.06 9.74
C ILE A 164 -1.69 -14.86 10.19
N VAL A 165 -0.72 -15.19 9.33
CA VAL A 165 0.72 -15.04 9.65
C VAL A 165 1.10 -13.58 9.81
N SER A 166 0.58 -12.68 8.98
CA SER A 166 0.80 -11.23 9.11
C SER A 166 0.24 -10.67 10.41
N MET A 167 -0.98 -11.04 10.78
CA MET A 167 -1.59 -10.64 12.05
C MET A 167 -0.84 -11.22 13.25
N LEU A 168 -0.42 -12.49 13.16
CA LEU A 168 0.37 -13.14 14.21
C LEU A 168 1.68 -12.38 14.47
N PHE A 169 2.45 -12.07 13.43
CA PHE A 169 3.68 -11.31 13.57
C PHE A 169 3.47 -9.82 13.88
N ALA A 170 2.29 -9.27 13.61
CA ALA A 170 1.93 -7.90 14.00
C ALA A 170 1.47 -7.80 15.47
N THR A 171 1.12 -8.92 16.11
CA THR A 171 0.61 -8.96 17.49
C THR A 171 1.61 -8.40 18.52
N PRO A 172 2.91 -8.74 18.48
CA PRO A 172 3.90 -8.16 19.40
C PRO A 172 3.95 -6.63 19.36
N GLU A 173 3.78 -6.02 18.18
CA GLU A 173 3.71 -4.56 18.05
C GLU A 173 2.49 -4.01 18.78
N ALA A 174 1.32 -4.65 18.63
CA ALA A 174 0.09 -4.21 19.28
C ALA A 174 0.20 -4.27 20.81
N ILE A 175 0.82 -5.34 21.33
CA ILE A 175 1.04 -5.51 22.76
C ILE A 175 2.01 -4.44 23.28
N SER A 176 3.12 -4.23 22.56
CA SER A 176 4.19 -3.31 22.93
C SER A 176 3.85 -1.83 22.71
N SER A 177 2.86 -1.52 21.87
CA SER A 177 2.44 -0.15 21.60
C SER A 177 1.71 0.43 22.80
N ASP A 178 2.15 1.56 23.35
CA ASP A 178 1.43 2.25 24.43
C ASP A 178 1.65 3.77 24.38
N LEU A 179 0.93 4.48 25.23
CA LEU A 179 1.10 5.92 25.45
C LEU A 179 2.26 6.14 26.42
N TYR A 180 3.21 6.96 26.00
CA TYR A 180 4.37 7.33 26.80
C TYR A 180 4.50 8.85 26.85
N THR A 181 4.93 9.35 28.01
CA THR A 181 5.25 10.75 28.23
C THR A 181 6.72 11.00 27.95
N PHE A 182 7.02 11.84 26.97
CA PHE A 182 8.37 12.26 26.64
C PHE A 182 8.61 13.70 27.07
N HIS A 183 9.81 14.01 27.54
CA HIS A 183 10.21 15.37 27.90
C HIS A 183 10.81 16.09 26.69
N LEU A 184 10.22 17.23 26.32
CA LEU A 184 10.80 18.14 25.33
C LEU A 184 11.75 19.11 26.03
N LEU A 185 13.06 18.85 25.91
CA LEU A 185 14.12 19.65 26.52
C LEU A 185 14.08 21.13 26.07
N GLU A 186 13.65 21.42 24.84
CA GLU A 186 13.55 22.80 24.31
C GLU A 186 12.37 23.60 24.87
N LYS A 187 11.25 22.94 25.22
CA LYS A 187 10.01 23.63 25.65
C LYS A 187 9.72 23.49 27.14
N ASN A 188 10.52 22.70 27.87
CA ASN A 188 10.29 22.34 29.28
C ASN A 188 8.86 21.79 29.53
N THR A 189 8.32 21.06 28.56
CA THR A 189 6.97 20.47 28.61
C THR A 189 7.03 18.97 28.38
N THR A 190 6.00 18.27 28.87
CA THR A 190 5.79 16.84 28.65
C THR A 190 4.80 16.61 27.52
N LEU A 191 5.12 15.68 26.63
CA LEU A 191 4.28 15.28 25.50
C LEU A 191 3.84 13.83 25.64
N GLU A 192 2.53 13.57 25.64
CA GLU A 192 2.00 12.22 25.58
C GLU A 192 1.81 11.81 24.11
N THR A 193 2.53 10.78 23.68
CA THR A 193 2.45 10.26 22.32
C THR A 193 2.44 8.73 22.30
N CYS A 194 1.95 8.16 21.20
CA CYS A 194 1.95 6.73 20.96
C CYS A 194 3.34 6.26 20.50
N ALA A 195 3.97 5.34 21.23
CA ALA A 195 5.19 4.68 20.80
C ALA A 195 4.90 3.23 20.42
N PRO A 196 5.25 2.80 19.19
CA PRO A 196 4.98 1.44 18.70
C PRO A 196 6.03 0.39 19.15
N TYR A 197 6.66 0.60 20.31
CA TYR A 197 7.71 -0.25 20.88
C TYR A 197 7.81 -0.03 22.39
N PRO A 198 8.32 -1.02 23.15
CA PRO A 198 8.35 -0.94 24.61
C PRO A 198 9.48 -0.01 25.05
N VAL A 199 9.14 1.23 25.41
CA VAL A 199 10.11 2.28 25.80
C VAL A 199 10.75 2.01 27.17
N SER A 200 10.12 1.17 28.01
CA SER A 200 10.55 0.91 29.39
C SER A 200 11.84 0.10 29.50
N GLU A 201 12.16 -0.71 28.49
CA GLU A 201 13.32 -1.61 28.51
C GLU A 201 14.14 -1.47 27.24
N ARG A 202 15.32 -0.86 27.34
CA ARG A 202 16.20 -0.57 26.20
C ARG A 202 16.49 -1.80 25.33
N VAL A 203 16.90 -2.91 25.96
CA VAL A 203 17.25 -4.14 25.25
C VAL A 203 16.02 -4.70 24.52
N LEU A 204 14.85 -4.65 25.15
CA LEU A 204 13.60 -5.12 24.55
C LEU A 204 13.16 -4.21 23.38
N GLN A 205 13.32 -2.89 23.51
CA GLN A 205 13.04 -1.90 22.47
C GLN A 205 13.88 -2.17 21.20
N GLU A 206 15.20 -2.27 21.37
CA GLU A 206 16.17 -2.53 20.30
C GLU A 206 15.96 -3.91 19.67
N ALA A 207 15.78 -4.95 20.48
CA ALA A 207 15.52 -6.30 20.00
C ALA A 207 14.20 -6.38 19.21
N HIS A 208 13.13 -5.79 19.74
CA HIS A 208 11.83 -5.75 19.07
C HIS A 208 11.93 -5.08 17.70
N SER A 209 12.61 -3.94 17.61
CA SER A 209 12.72 -3.21 16.36
C SER A 209 13.58 -3.91 15.31
N LEU A 210 14.68 -4.54 15.74
CA LEU A 210 15.52 -5.39 14.87
C LEU A 210 14.76 -6.61 14.35
N VAL A 211 14.03 -7.33 15.22
CA VAL A 211 13.23 -8.49 14.83
C VAL A 211 12.15 -8.08 13.82
N CYS A 212 11.46 -6.97 14.07
CA CYS A 212 10.49 -6.41 13.13
C CYS A 212 11.13 -6.06 11.78
N PHE A 213 12.31 -5.46 11.76
CA PHE A 213 13.03 -5.18 10.51
C PHE A 213 13.43 -6.46 9.76
N LEU A 214 13.89 -7.49 10.48
CA LEU A 214 14.25 -8.76 9.87
C LEU A 214 13.03 -9.47 9.25
N ILE A 215 11.94 -9.58 10.00
CA ILE A 215 10.74 -10.33 9.57
C ILE A 215 9.98 -9.62 8.46
N PHE A 216 9.80 -8.29 8.55
CA PHE A 216 8.95 -7.55 7.61
C PHE A 216 9.72 -6.93 6.43
N TYR A 217 11.05 -7.00 6.44
CA TYR A 217 11.86 -6.39 5.38
C TYR A 217 12.97 -7.33 4.86
N ILE A 218 13.97 -7.68 5.68
CA ILE A 218 15.18 -8.37 5.19
C ILE A 218 14.89 -9.81 4.75
N LEU A 219 14.25 -10.63 5.59
CA LEU A 219 14.01 -12.04 5.31
C LEU A 219 13.12 -12.23 4.07
N PRO A 220 11.98 -11.53 3.92
CA PRO A 220 11.17 -11.64 2.71
C PRO A 220 11.93 -11.22 1.44
N LEU A 221 12.69 -10.12 1.48
CA LEU A 221 13.47 -9.65 0.33
C LEU A 221 14.60 -10.62 -0.06
N ALA A 222 15.24 -11.25 0.93
CA ALA A 222 16.23 -12.30 0.69
C ALA A 222 15.60 -13.51 0.01
N ILE A 223 14.46 -14.00 0.52
CA ILE A 223 13.73 -15.13 -0.08
C ILE A 223 13.31 -14.80 -1.52
N ILE A 224 12.75 -13.60 -1.74
CA ILE A 224 12.36 -13.13 -3.08
C ILE A 224 13.57 -13.10 -4.02
N SER A 225 14.70 -12.56 -3.56
CA SER A 225 15.93 -12.48 -4.34
C SER A 225 16.44 -13.87 -4.75
N ILE A 226 16.38 -14.84 -3.84
CA ILE A 226 16.73 -16.24 -4.13
C ILE A 226 15.82 -16.81 -5.24
N TYR A 227 14.50 -16.64 -5.13
CA TYR A 227 13.59 -17.11 -6.18
C TYR A 227 13.88 -16.49 -7.54
N TYR A 228 14.13 -15.18 -7.60
CA TYR A 228 14.46 -14.52 -8.87
C TYR A 228 15.81 -14.92 -9.44
N PHE A 229 16.81 -15.14 -8.59
CA PHE A 229 18.09 -15.72 -9.02
C PHE A 229 17.89 -17.11 -9.63
N LEU A 230 17.10 -17.98 -8.98
CA LEU A 230 16.79 -19.31 -9.50
C LEU A 230 15.99 -19.26 -10.82
N ILE A 231 15.04 -18.33 -10.95
CA ILE A 231 14.32 -18.08 -12.21
C ILE A 231 15.31 -17.71 -13.31
N ALA A 232 16.21 -16.75 -13.06
CA ALA A 232 17.20 -16.30 -14.03
C ALA A 232 18.13 -17.45 -14.46
N LYS A 233 18.63 -18.24 -13.50
CA LYS A 233 19.47 -19.41 -13.76
C LYS A 233 18.77 -20.46 -14.63
N THR A 234 17.52 -20.79 -14.32
CA THR A 234 16.75 -21.76 -15.11
C THR A 234 16.50 -21.27 -16.53
N LEU A 235 16.13 -19.99 -16.69
CA LEU A 235 15.89 -19.40 -18.01
C LEU A 235 17.17 -19.34 -18.87
N TYR A 236 18.32 -19.04 -18.25
CA TYR A 236 19.61 -19.06 -18.93
C TYR A 236 19.97 -20.47 -19.43
N LYS A 237 19.86 -21.48 -18.55
CA LYS A 237 20.15 -22.87 -18.91
C LYS A 237 19.22 -23.39 -20.02
N SER A 238 17.91 -23.12 -19.91
CA SER A 238 16.91 -23.60 -20.87
C SER A 238 17.05 -23.00 -22.27
N THR A 239 17.65 -21.80 -22.39
CA THR A 239 17.93 -21.18 -23.69
C THR A 239 19.10 -21.85 -24.41
N SER A 240 20.00 -22.50 -23.67
CA SER A 240 21.22 -23.13 -24.20
C SER A 240 21.03 -24.58 -24.67
N SER A 241 19.90 -25.24 -24.34
CA SER A 241 19.81 -26.71 -24.43
C SER A 241 18.55 -27.27 -25.12
N MET A 242 17.76 -26.47 -25.87
CA MET A 242 16.49 -26.93 -26.49
C MET A 242 16.51 -26.91 -28.03
N PRO A 243 15.98 -27.93 -28.74
CA PRO A 243 15.81 -27.96 -30.21
C PRO A 243 14.69 -27.02 -30.73
N ALA A 244 14.80 -26.57 -31.98
CA ALA A 244 14.14 -25.36 -32.50
C ALA A 244 12.61 -25.40 -32.71
N GLU A 245 11.99 -26.55 -32.95
CA GLU A 245 10.54 -26.65 -33.26
C GLU A 245 9.64 -26.71 -32.00
N GLU A 246 10.01 -27.51 -31.00
CA GLU A 246 9.30 -27.59 -29.71
C GLU A 246 9.47 -26.29 -28.87
N GLN A 247 10.51 -25.50 -29.21
CA GLN A 247 10.78 -24.19 -28.63
C GLN A 247 9.70 -23.14 -28.89
N ALA A 248 9.00 -23.14 -30.03
CA ALA A 248 8.16 -21.99 -30.39
C ALA A 248 6.94 -21.82 -29.48
N HIS A 249 6.23 -22.91 -29.17
CA HIS A 249 5.08 -22.90 -28.26
C HIS A 249 5.52 -22.75 -26.79
N ALA A 250 6.58 -23.46 -26.38
CA ALA A 250 7.15 -23.35 -25.04
C ALA A 250 7.71 -21.94 -24.77
N ARG A 251 8.42 -21.32 -25.72
CA ARG A 251 8.93 -19.93 -25.62
C ARG A 251 7.80 -18.94 -25.45
N LYS A 252 6.73 -19.01 -26.26
CA LYS A 252 5.56 -18.11 -26.10
C LYS A 252 4.96 -18.22 -24.71
N GLN A 253 4.84 -19.43 -24.16
CA GLN A 253 4.34 -19.65 -22.81
C GLN A 253 5.30 -19.09 -21.74
N ILE A 254 6.60 -19.34 -21.88
CA ILE A 254 7.66 -18.81 -20.99
C ILE A 254 7.70 -17.28 -21.01
N GLU A 255 7.58 -16.65 -22.18
CA GLU A 255 7.54 -15.19 -22.33
C GLU A 255 6.35 -14.57 -21.60
N SER A 256 5.17 -15.20 -21.72
CA SER A 256 3.98 -14.75 -20.98
C SER A 256 4.20 -14.82 -19.46
N ARG A 257 4.81 -15.91 -18.96
CA ARG A 257 5.13 -16.09 -17.53
C ARG A 257 6.21 -15.10 -17.08
N LYS A 258 7.22 -14.82 -17.92
CA LYS A 258 8.28 -13.82 -17.68
C LYS A 258 7.72 -12.41 -17.54
N ARG A 259 6.72 -12.04 -18.35
CA ARG A 259 6.04 -10.73 -18.21
C ARG A 259 5.38 -10.57 -16.84
N VAL A 260 4.73 -11.61 -16.34
CA VAL A 260 4.14 -11.58 -14.99
C VAL A 260 5.25 -11.54 -13.93
N ALA A 261 6.31 -12.36 -14.06
CA ALA A 261 7.44 -12.31 -13.14
C ALA A 261 8.14 -10.95 -13.09
N LYS A 262 8.29 -10.26 -14.22
CA LYS A 262 8.77 -8.86 -14.30
C LYS A 262 7.86 -7.91 -13.53
N THR A 263 6.55 -8.11 -13.63
CA THR A 263 5.57 -7.28 -12.92
C THR A 263 5.74 -7.42 -11.41
N VAL A 264 5.87 -8.64 -10.93
CA VAL A 264 6.11 -8.94 -9.52
C VAL A 264 7.45 -8.36 -9.06
N LEU A 265 8.50 -8.40 -9.90
CA LEU A 265 9.81 -7.84 -9.55
C LEU A 265 9.76 -6.31 -9.40
N VAL A 266 9.00 -5.63 -10.27
CA VAL A 266 8.77 -4.18 -10.15
C VAL A 266 8.03 -3.85 -8.85
N LEU A 267 7.00 -4.62 -8.50
CA LEU A 267 6.28 -4.44 -7.22
C LEU A 267 7.21 -4.63 -6.00
N VAL A 268 8.09 -5.63 -6.04
CA VAL A 268 9.09 -5.88 -4.99
C VAL A 268 10.08 -4.73 -4.87
N GLY A 269 10.60 -4.23 -5.99
CA GLY A 269 11.53 -3.10 -5.99
C GLY A 269 10.90 -1.83 -5.42
N LEU A 270 9.63 -1.57 -5.79
CA LEU A 270 8.89 -0.43 -5.27
C LEU A 270 8.55 -0.60 -3.77
N PHE A 271 8.19 -1.80 -3.33
CA PHE A 271 8.01 -2.09 -1.90
C PHE A 271 9.31 -1.81 -1.11
N ALA A 272 10.44 -2.36 -1.57
CA ALA A 272 11.72 -2.17 -0.92
C ALA A 272 12.08 -0.68 -0.84
N PHE A 273 11.97 0.03 -1.95
CA PHE A 273 12.25 1.47 -2.02
C PHE A 273 11.34 2.29 -1.10
N CYS A 274 10.02 2.02 -1.12
CA CYS A 274 9.06 2.84 -0.38
C CYS A 274 9.15 2.64 1.14
N TRP A 275 9.39 1.40 1.58
CA TRP A 275 9.41 1.05 3.00
C TRP A 275 10.78 1.24 3.66
N LEU A 276 11.87 1.26 2.90
CA LEU A 276 13.23 1.37 3.45
C LEU A 276 13.42 2.58 4.38
N PRO A 277 13.05 3.83 3.98
CA PRO A 277 13.28 4.99 4.84
C PRO A 277 12.51 4.90 6.16
N ASN A 278 11.28 4.37 6.12
CA ASN A 278 10.48 4.17 7.32
C ASN A 278 11.08 3.11 8.26
N HIS A 279 11.62 2.01 7.71
CA HIS A 279 12.33 1.02 8.53
C HIS A 279 13.61 1.57 9.16
N ILE A 280 14.39 2.36 8.41
CA ILE A 280 15.58 3.03 8.93
C ILE A 280 15.19 4.00 10.05
N LEU A 281 14.16 4.81 9.84
CA LEU A 281 13.67 5.76 10.84
C LEU A 281 13.18 5.06 12.11
N TYR A 282 12.45 3.95 11.96
CA TYR A 282 11.95 3.15 13.08
C TYR A 282 13.11 2.57 13.91
N LEU A 283 14.15 2.03 13.26
CA LEU A 283 15.37 1.59 13.94
C LEU A 283 16.08 2.76 14.61
N TYR A 284 16.33 3.85 13.89
CA TYR A 284 17.00 5.04 14.42
C TYR A 284 16.34 5.55 15.71
N ARG A 285 15.01 5.65 15.72
CA ARG A 285 14.25 6.05 16.91
C ARG A 285 14.37 5.03 18.03
N SER A 286 14.34 3.75 17.72
CA SER A 286 14.52 2.68 18.71
C SER A 286 15.88 2.74 19.41
N PHE A 287 16.96 3.10 18.72
CA PHE A 287 18.32 3.15 19.26
C PHE A 287 18.68 4.51 19.89
N THR A 288 17.93 5.57 19.60
CA THR A 288 18.27 6.95 20.00
C THR A 288 17.29 7.51 21.01
N TYR A 289 15.99 7.18 20.92
CA TYR A 289 14.96 7.76 21.76
C TYR A 289 14.76 6.91 23.01
N HIS A 290 15.57 7.20 24.02
CA HIS A 290 15.44 6.62 25.36
C HIS A 290 14.91 7.62 26.39
N THR A 291 15.33 8.89 26.32
CA THR A 291 14.94 9.91 27.33
C THR A 291 14.65 11.28 26.73
N SER A 292 15.06 11.54 25.49
CA SER A 292 14.83 12.80 24.79
C SER A 292 14.51 12.57 23.31
N ILE A 293 13.62 13.40 22.78
CA ILE A 293 13.27 13.42 21.36
C ILE A 293 14.22 14.37 20.65
N ASN A 294 14.77 13.95 19.51
CA ASN A 294 15.52 14.85 18.63
C ASN A 294 14.53 15.73 17.86
N THR A 295 14.36 16.99 18.28
CA THR A 295 13.48 17.98 17.64
C THR A 295 14.07 18.63 16.39
N SER A 296 15.23 18.19 15.90
CA SER A 296 15.87 18.80 14.73
C SER A 296 14.91 18.82 13.52
N ALA A 297 14.88 19.96 12.82
CA ALA A 297 14.13 20.11 11.57
C ALA A 297 14.45 19.00 10.56
N PHE A 298 15.70 18.52 10.54
CA PHE A 298 16.09 17.38 9.71
C PHE A 298 15.34 16.10 10.08
N HIS A 299 15.21 15.79 11.36
CA HIS A 299 14.49 14.59 11.82
C HIS A 299 12.99 14.68 11.50
N LEU A 300 12.39 15.87 11.61
CA LEU A 300 11.00 16.10 11.22
C LEU A 300 10.80 15.89 9.71
N VAL A 301 11.64 16.49 8.87
CA VAL A 301 11.57 16.32 7.40
C VAL A 301 11.80 14.85 7.01
N ALA A 302 12.80 14.19 7.61
CA ALA A 302 13.06 12.78 7.39
C ALA A 302 11.86 11.91 7.80
N THR A 303 11.17 12.27 8.89
CA THR A 303 9.94 11.61 9.34
C THR A 303 8.83 11.74 8.31
N ILE A 304 8.50 12.96 7.91
CA ILE A 304 7.43 13.23 6.94
C ILE A 304 7.71 12.49 5.64
N PHE A 305 8.93 12.62 5.11
CA PHE A 305 9.33 11.96 3.86
C PHE A 305 9.22 10.44 3.97
N SER A 306 9.76 9.85 5.04
CA SER A 306 9.75 8.40 5.22
C SER A 306 8.35 7.82 5.34
N ARG A 307 7.46 8.50 6.08
CA ARG A 307 6.06 8.05 6.25
C ARG A 307 5.25 8.24 4.97
N ALA A 308 5.35 9.40 4.32
CA ALA A 308 4.68 9.66 3.06
C ALA A 308 5.11 8.67 1.97
N LEU A 309 6.40 8.34 1.90
CA LEU A 309 6.92 7.37 0.94
C LEU A 309 6.39 5.96 1.25
N ALA A 310 6.39 5.54 2.51
CA ALA A 310 5.84 4.24 2.91
C ALA A 310 4.34 4.12 2.57
N PHE A 311 3.54 5.14 2.83
CA PHE A 311 2.12 5.14 2.47
C PHE A 311 1.87 5.23 0.96
N SER A 312 2.79 5.84 0.21
CA SER A 312 2.72 5.85 -1.26
C SER A 312 2.81 4.45 -1.88
N ASN A 313 3.36 3.47 -1.15
CA ASN A 313 3.36 2.06 -1.58
C ASN A 313 1.93 1.56 -1.86
N SER A 314 0.92 2.03 -1.12
CA SER A 314 -0.48 1.64 -1.35
C SER A 314 -1.04 2.14 -2.68
N CYS A 315 -0.44 3.17 -3.28
CA CYS A 315 -0.81 3.63 -4.61
C CYS A 315 -0.17 2.76 -5.71
N VAL A 316 0.95 2.10 -5.44
CA VAL A 316 1.77 1.39 -6.44
C VAL A 316 1.02 0.24 -7.10
N ASN A 317 0.24 -0.53 -6.33
CA ASN A 317 -0.39 -1.76 -6.82
C ASN A 317 -1.33 -1.53 -8.04
N PRO A 318 -2.31 -0.61 -7.98
CA PRO A 318 -3.12 -0.21 -9.15
C PRO A 318 -2.29 0.36 -10.31
N PHE A 319 -1.28 1.20 -10.04
CA PHE A 319 -0.45 1.81 -11.08
C PHE A 319 0.38 0.79 -11.84
N ALA A 320 1.04 -0.12 -11.11
CA ALA A 320 1.82 -1.19 -11.67
C ALA A 320 0.95 -2.09 -12.55
N LEU A 321 -0.24 -2.48 -12.08
CA LEU A 321 -1.17 -3.27 -12.89
C LEU A 321 -1.69 -2.52 -14.12
N TYR A 322 -2.01 -1.24 -14.00
CA TYR A 322 -2.45 -0.41 -15.11
C TYR A 322 -1.39 -0.31 -16.21
N TRP A 323 -0.12 -0.20 -15.85
CA TRP A 323 0.97 -0.11 -16.82
C TRP A 323 1.36 -1.48 -17.41
N LEU A 324 1.38 -2.52 -16.57
CA LEU A 324 1.98 -3.80 -16.94
C LEU A 324 0.95 -4.80 -17.51
N SER A 325 -0.33 -4.66 -17.20
CA SER A 325 -1.42 -5.52 -17.70
C SER A 325 -2.34 -4.79 -18.68
N LYS A 326 -2.27 -5.18 -19.98
CA LYS A 326 -3.13 -4.62 -21.04
C LYS A 326 -4.62 -4.81 -20.75
N SER A 327 -5.00 -5.98 -20.22
CA SER A 327 -6.40 -6.32 -19.90
C SER A 327 -6.92 -5.48 -18.73
N PHE A 328 -6.14 -5.37 -17.63
CA PHE A 328 -6.52 -4.52 -16.49
C PHE A 328 -6.70 -3.06 -16.92
N ARG A 329 -5.76 -2.54 -17.74
CA ARG A 329 -5.80 -1.18 -18.28
C ARG A 329 -7.09 -0.85 -19.04
N GLN A 330 -7.60 -1.79 -19.83
CA GLN A 330 -8.85 -1.61 -20.58
C GLN A 330 -10.06 -1.50 -19.64
N HIS A 331 -10.14 -2.37 -18.64
CA HIS A 331 -11.23 -2.33 -17.65
C HIS A 331 -11.17 -1.09 -16.75
N PHE A 332 -9.96 -0.70 -16.32
CA PHE A 332 -9.73 0.51 -15.54
C PHE A 332 -10.21 1.77 -16.29
N LYS A 333 -9.84 1.90 -17.58
CA LYS A 333 -10.32 3.00 -18.43
C LYS A 333 -11.84 3.03 -18.56
N LYS A 334 -12.48 1.86 -18.71
CA LYS A 334 -13.94 1.74 -18.82
C LYS A 334 -14.66 2.18 -17.54
N GLU A 335 -14.14 1.82 -16.37
CA GLU A 335 -14.73 2.22 -15.10
C GLU A 335 -14.61 3.73 -14.86
N ILE A 336 -13.45 4.33 -15.20
CA ILE A 336 -13.27 5.80 -15.12
C ILE A 336 -14.14 6.55 -16.15
N SER A 337 -14.25 6.03 -17.38
CA SER A 337 -15.05 6.68 -18.43
C SER A 337 -16.56 6.54 -18.19
N CYS A 338 -17.02 5.45 -17.57
CA CYS A 338 -18.43 5.31 -17.16
C CYS A 338 -18.84 6.33 -16.10
N CYS A 339 -17.92 6.80 -15.26
CA CYS A 339 -18.19 7.92 -14.34
C CYS A 339 -18.39 9.25 -15.08
N LYS A 340 -17.91 9.38 -16.33
CA LYS A 340 -18.16 10.55 -17.20
C LYS A 340 -19.42 10.42 -18.07
N ALA A 341 -20.02 9.24 -18.17
CA ALA A 341 -21.05 8.91 -19.17
C ALA A 341 -22.48 8.79 -18.61
N LYS A 342 -22.75 9.26 -17.38
CA LYS A 342 -24.12 9.32 -16.83
C LYS A 342 -24.62 10.76 -16.74
N MET A 343 -24.86 11.39 -17.89
CA MET A 343 -25.91 12.40 -17.99
C MET A 343 -27.19 11.70 -18.47
N PRO A 344 -28.34 11.84 -17.78
CA PRO A 344 -29.55 11.15 -18.17
C PRO A 344 -30.11 11.75 -19.47
N ILE A 345 -30.12 10.95 -20.53
CA ILE A 345 -30.97 11.24 -21.70
C ILE A 345 -32.42 11.14 -21.23
N ARG A 346 -33.13 12.27 -21.29
CA ARG A 346 -34.56 12.41 -21.06
C ARG A 346 -35.29 11.38 -21.94
N ARG A 347 -35.92 10.36 -21.34
CA ARG A 347 -36.84 9.46 -22.05
C ARG A 347 -38.03 10.30 -22.50
N ALA A 348 -38.12 10.59 -23.80
CA ALA A 348 -39.38 11.00 -24.41
C ALA A 348 -40.32 9.79 -24.44
N SER A 349 -41.55 10.03 -24.02
CA SER A 349 -42.60 9.07 -23.72
C SER A 349 -43.04 8.25 -24.94
N LEU A 350 -43.21 6.95 -24.73
CA LEU A 350 -43.96 6.05 -25.60
C LEU A 350 -45.46 6.41 -25.55
N THR A 351 -46.05 6.77 -26.69
CA THR A 351 -47.50 6.61 -26.90
C THR A 351 -47.78 6.43 -28.39
N GLN A 352 -48.24 5.25 -28.78
CA GLN A 352 -49.36 5.00 -29.71
C GLN A 352 -49.41 3.49 -30.06
N THR A 353 -50.24 2.72 -29.37
CA THR A 353 -51.56 2.17 -29.83
C THR A 353 -51.51 1.36 -31.14
N GLN A 354 -51.64 0.04 -31.01
CA GLN A 354 -52.18 -0.86 -32.04
C GLN A 354 -53.70 -0.68 -32.19
N PRO A 355 -54.28 -1.13 -33.32
CA PRO A 355 -55.19 -2.28 -33.24
C PRO A 355 -55.01 -3.33 -34.36
N PRO A 356 -55.67 -4.51 -34.27
CA PRO A 356 -55.35 -5.72 -35.05
C PRO A 356 -56.34 -6.01 -36.20
N SER A 357 -55.93 -6.80 -37.21
CA SER A 357 -56.69 -7.97 -37.73
C SER A 357 -56.14 -8.57 -39.04
N ARG A 358 -56.07 -9.92 -39.03
CA ARG A 358 -56.28 -10.94 -40.09
C ARG A 358 -55.90 -10.66 -41.56
N ALA A 359 -55.09 -11.56 -42.14
CA ALA A 359 -55.56 -12.56 -43.13
C ALA A 359 -54.47 -13.61 -43.44
N MET A 360 -54.90 -14.87 -43.54
CA MET A 360 -54.16 -16.03 -44.04
C MET A 360 -53.84 -15.89 -45.53
N SER A 361 -52.69 -16.38 -45.98
CA SER A 361 -52.63 -17.17 -47.21
C SER A 361 -51.62 -18.31 -47.07
N VAL A 362 -52.07 -19.46 -47.52
CA VAL A 362 -51.40 -20.76 -47.59
C VAL A 362 -50.76 -20.85 -48.98
N THR A 363 -49.54 -21.37 -49.09
CA THR A 363 -49.12 -22.49 -49.97
C THR A 363 -47.60 -22.52 -50.11
N GLY A 364 -47.01 -23.71 -50.03
CA GLY A 364 -45.65 -23.96 -50.51
C GLY A 364 -44.85 -24.93 -49.64
N SER A 365 -45.18 -26.21 -49.75
CA SER A 365 -44.50 -27.35 -49.14
C SER A 365 -43.01 -27.43 -49.52
N GLU A 366 -42.15 -27.77 -48.56
CA GLU A 366 -41.09 -28.76 -48.76
C GLU A 366 -40.69 -29.41 -47.42
N ILE A 367 -40.19 -30.63 -47.52
CA ILE A 367 -40.40 -31.76 -46.61
C ILE A 367 -39.29 -31.91 -45.54
N SER A 368 -39.70 -32.42 -44.38
CA SER A 368 -38.96 -32.87 -43.18
C SER A 368 -37.71 -33.74 -43.40
N VAL A 369 -36.79 -33.76 -42.41
CA VAL A 369 -36.35 -34.93 -41.59
C VAL A 369 -35.43 -34.38 -40.45
N THR A 370 -35.91 -34.21 -39.20
CA THR A 370 -35.76 -35.06 -37.99
C THR A 370 -34.32 -35.52 -37.63
N LEU A 371 -33.81 -35.15 -36.45
CA LEU A 371 -33.38 -36.11 -35.40
C LEU A 371 -32.98 -35.44 -34.06
N LEU A 372 -33.46 -36.11 -33.01
CA LEU A 372 -33.52 -35.86 -31.56
C LEU A 372 -32.13 -35.92 -30.88
N THR A 373 -31.78 -35.02 -29.95
CA THR A 373 -31.90 -35.10 -28.47
C THR A 373 -31.54 -36.43 -27.78
N ASP A 374 -30.72 -36.24 -26.73
CA ASP A 374 -30.50 -37.06 -25.53
C ASP A 374 -29.57 -38.27 -25.55
N TYR A 375 -28.44 -38.13 -24.86
CA TYR A 375 -27.73 -39.23 -24.22
C TYR A 375 -27.19 -38.80 -22.84
N SER A 376 -27.92 -39.18 -21.80
CA SER A 376 -27.51 -39.17 -20.40
C SER A 376 -27.08 -40.58 -19.98
N ILE A 377 -25.85 -40.71 -19.52
CA ILE A 377 -25.20 -41.97 -19.13
C ILE A 377 -25.72 -42.43 -17.76
N THR A 378 -26.27 -43.64 -17.71
CA THR A 378 -26.63 -44.40 -16.51
C THR A 378 -25.42 -45.11 -15.89
N LYS A 379 -25.39 -45.15 -14.56
CA LYS A 379 -24.50 -45.97 -13.72
C LYS A 379 -24.95 -47.44 -13.72
N GLU A 380 -23.98 -48.36 -13.77
CA GLU A 380 -24.15 -49.76 -13.38
C GLU A 380 -23.59 -49.96 -11.96
N GLU A 381 -24.39 -50.60 -11.12
CA GLU A 381 -24.05 -51.22 -9.83
C GLU A 381 -23.88 -52.73 -10.09
N GLU A 382 -22.74 -53.30 -9.72
CA GLU A 382 -22.46 -54.74 -9.77
C GLU A 382 -22.53 -55.31 -8.35
N SER A 383 -23.39 -56.30 -8.15
CA SER A 383 -23.53 -57.09 -6.94
C SER A 383 -23.03 -58.52 -7.20
N VAL A 384 -22.02 -58.97 -6.45
CA VAL A 384 -21.81 -60.36 -6.01
C VAL A 384 -21.38 -60.35 -4.56
#